data_AF-R4X7X1-F1
#
_entry.id   AF-R4X7X1-F1
#
_cell.length_a   1.000
_cell.length_b   1.000
_cell.length_c   1.000
_cell.angle_alpha   90.00
_cell.angle_beta   90.00
_cell.angle_gamma   90.00
#
_symmetry.space_group_name_H-M   'P 1'
#
loop_
_entity.id
_entity.type
_entity.pdbx_description
1 polymer ?
#
loop_
_entity_poly.entity_id
_entity_poly.type
_entity_poly.pdbx_seq_one_letter_code
_entity_poly.pdbx_strand_id
1 'polypeptide(L)'
;MNDTLTKNPQWISSRDRGHMTLTSANAYDQATASKLSRINESREAKKKAKLLLRDAKEAERLKTLASTTLVHEGITYRFNRKANLLLRVTLDNTLTQPTPQRTFIHGVEFLKSPKSDNLFRKTTIKLNKTNKTTEKSALKYCKYYTRSGLCHSWRKAVTTNTM
;
A
#
# COMPACT_ATOMS: atom_id res chain seq x y z
N MET A 1 -44.58 -56.24 14.09
CA MET A 1 -43.76 -56.61 15.26
C MET A 1 -42.83 -55.43 15.50
N ASN A 2 -43.15 -54.64 16.52
CA ASN A 2 -42.55 -53.32 16.76
C ASN A 2 -41.38 -53.48 17.71
N ASP A 3 -40.15 -53.49 17.18
CA ASP A 3 -38.94 -53.38 17.99
C ASP A 3 -38.80 -51.95 18.50
N THR A 4 -39.49 -51.63 19.59
CA THR A 4 -39.16 -50.46 20.42
C THR A 4 -37.89 -50.79 21.21
N LEU A 5 -36.75 -50.76 20.53
CA LEU A 5 -35.44 -50.64 21.15
C LEU A 5 -35.45 -49.34 21.96
N THR A 6 -35.68 -49.45 23.26
CA THR A 6 -35.40 -48.42 24.25
C THR A 6 -33.91 -48.13 24.21
N LYS A 7 -33.50 -47.25 23.28
CA LYS A 7 -32.20 -46.58 23.32
C LYS A 7 -32.15 -45.84 24.65
N ASN A 8 -31.35 -46.34 25.58
CA ASN A 8 -30.99 -45.58 26.77
C ASN A 8 -30.61 -44.16 26.32
N PRO A 9 -31.20 -43.09 26.91
CA PRO A 9 -30.87 -41.74 26.51
C PRO A 9 -29.39 -41.51 26.79
N GLN A 10 -28.60 -41.41 25.73
CA GLN A 10 -27.18 -41.11 25.84
C GLN A 10 -27.05 -39.66 26.30
N TRP A 11 -26.52 -39.47 27.50
CA TRP A 11 -26.30 -38.16 28.10
C TRP A 11 -24.89 -37.69 27.77
N ILE A 12 -24.77 -36.44 27.33
CA ILE A 12 -23.51 -35.77 27.03
C ILE A 12 -23.31 -34.68 28.07
N SER A 13 -22.17 -34.67 28.75
CA SER A 13 -21.77 -33.57 29.61
C SER A 13 -21.24 -32.42 28.76
N SER A 14 -21.84 -31.24 28.91
CA SER A 14 -21.41 -30.01 28.27
C SER A 14 -20.94 -29.03 29.35
N ARG A 15 -19.86 -28.31 29.07
CA ARG A 15 -19.32 -27.28 29.97
C ARG A 15 -19.51 -25.92 29.34
N ASP A 16 -20.32 -25.08 29.97
CA ASP A 16 -20.51 -23.69 29.55
C ASP A 16 -20.10 -22.74 30.68
N ARG A 17 -19.15 -21.85 30.39
CA ARG A 17 -18.61 -20.84 31.32
C ARG A 17 -18.31 -21.35 32.75
N GLY A 18 -17.84 -22.59 32.87
CA GLY A 18 -17.48 -23.22 34.14
C GLY A 18 -18.58 -24.08 34.78
N HIS A 19 -19.83 -23.97 34.33
CA HIS A 19 -20.93 -24.85 34.76
C HIS A 19 -21.01 -26.11 33.90
N MET A 20 -21.18 -27.26 34.56
CA MET A 20 -21.37 -28.54 33.89
C MET A 20 -22.86 -28.86 33.82
N THR A 21 -23.36 -29.09 32.62
CA THR A 21 -24.76 -29.46 32.35
C THR A 21 -24.81 -30.79 31.62
N LEU A 22 -25.80 -31.62 31.95
CA LEU A 22 -26.06 -32.87 31.24
C LEU A 22 -27.16 -32.61 30.22
N THR A 23 -26.84 -32.80 28.95
CA THR A 23 -27.78 -32.60 27.83
C THR A 23 -27.99 -33.93 27.12
N SER A 24 -29.19 -34.15 26.59
CA SER A 24 -29.44 -35.33 25.75
C SER A 24 -28.60 -35.25 24.47
N ALA A 25 -28.08 -36.39 24.00
CA ALA A 25 -27.25 -36.44 22.80
C ALA A 25 -27.93 -35.79 21.58
N ASN A 26 -29.22 -36.08 21.38
CA ASN A 26 -29.98 -35.54 20.26
C ASN A 26 -30.05 -34.00 20.27
N ALA A 27 -30.25 -33.38 21.44
CA ALA A 27 -30.30 -31.93 21.55
C ALA A 27 -28.91 -31.29 21.34
N TYR A 28 -27.85 -31.96 21.78
CA TYR A 28 -26.48 -31.54 21.53
C TYR A 28 -26.13 -31.58 20.03
N ASP A 29 -26.48 -32.65 19.34
CA ASP A 29 -26.22 -32.83 17.91
C ASP A 29 -26.99 -31.79 17.07
N GLN A 30 -28.24 -31.50 17.42
CA GLN A 30 -29.02 -30.45 16.76
C GLN A 30 -28.41 -29.05 16.97
N ALA A 31 -27.97 -28.74 18.19
CA ALA A 31 -27.35 -27.45 18.51
C ALA A 31 -25.99 -27.29 17.82
N THR A 32 -25.18 -28.36 17.75
CA THR A 32 -23.89 -28.35 17.05
C THR A 32 -24.07 -28.22 15.54
N ALA A 33 -25.00 -28.94 14.93
CA ALA A 33 -25.33 -28.80 13.51
C ALA A 33 -25.78 -27.37 13.16
N SER A 34 -26.67 -26.79 13.97
CA SER A 34 -27.14 -25.41 13.80
C SER A 34 -26.02 -24.37 13.98
N LYS A 35 -25.05 -24.64 14.86
CA LYS A 35 -23.88 -23.78 15.03
C LYS A 35 -22.95 -23.87 13.82
N LEU A 36 -22.72 -25.07 13.30
CA LEU A 36 -21.90 -25.29 12.12
C LEU A 36 -22.48 -24.61 10.87
N SER A 37 -23.80 -24.68 10.65
CA SER A 37 -24.44 -24.01 9.52
C SER A 37 -24.25 -22.49 9.60
N ARG A 38 -24.53 -21.87 10.75
CA ARG A 38 -24.31 -20.42 10.97
C ARG A 38 -22.85 -20.01 10.77
N ILE A 39 -21.90 -20.83 11.20
CA ILE A 39 -20.47 -20.58 10.99
C ILE A 39 -20.12 -20.62 9.50
N ASN A 40 -20.65 -21.59 8.76
CA ASN A 40 -20.40 -21.75 7.33
C ASN A 40 -21.03 -20.59 6.53
N GLU A 41 -22.28 -20.25 6.82
CA GLU A 41 -22.96 -19.08 6.24
C GLU A 41 -22.19 -17.78 6.49
N SER A 42 -21.70 -17.57 7.72
CA SER A 42 -20.88 -16.41 8.06
C SER A 42 -19.55 -16.39 7.28
N ARG A 43 -18.91 -17.56 7.09
CA ARG A 43 -17.68 -17.67 6.29
C ARG A 43 -17.94 -17.35 4.83
N GLU A 44 -19.04 -17.83 4.25
CA GLU A 44 -19.43 -17.55 2.87
C GLU A 44 -19.76 -16.07 2.67
N ALA A 45 -20.54 -15.47 3.56
CA ALA A 45 -20.84 -14.03 3.53
C ALA A 45 -19.56 -13.19 3.58
N LYS A 46 -18.61 -13.54 4.45
CA LYS A 46 -17.29 -12.86 4.51
C LYS A 46 -16.48 -13.03 3.24
N LYS A 47 -16.51 -14.20 2.60
CA LYS A 47 -15.85 -14.43 1.30
C LYS A 47 -16.46 -13.56 0.22
N LYS A 48 -17.79 -13.54 0.10
CA LYS A 48 -18.53 -12.70 -0.87
C LYS A 48 -18.25 -11.22 -0.67
N ALA A 49 -18.32 -10.73 0.58
CA ALA A 49 -18.01 -9.33 0.90
C ALA A 49 -16.57 -8.94 0.52
N LYS A 50 -15.60 -9.83 0.74
CA LYS A 50 -14.21 -9.60 0.32
C LYS A 50 -14.04 -9.54 -1.20
N LEU A 51 -14.77 -10.36 -1.95
CA LEU A 51 -14.75 -10.34 -3.41
C LEU A 51 -15.34 -9.02 -3.93
N LEU A 52 -16.53 -8.64 -3.47
CA LEU A 52 -17.15 -7.36 -3.85
C LEU A 52 -16.26 -6.15 -3.57
N LEU A 53 -15.56 -6.16 -2.43
CA LEU A 53 -14.62 -5.09 -2.09
C LEU A 53 -13.38 -5.07 -3.00
N ARG A 54 -12.90 -6.24 -3.45
CA ARG A 54 -11.82 -6.31 -4.45
C ARG A 54 -12.30 -5.78 -5.79
N ASP A 55 -13.46 -6.23 -6.26
CA ASP A 55 -14.04 -5.81 -7.53
C ASP A 55 -14.29 -4.30 -7.56
N ALA A 56 -14.81 -3.73 -6.45
CA ALA A 56 -15.00 -2.30 -6.32
C ALA A 56 -13.68 -1.51 -6.38
N LYS A 57 -12.62 -1.99 -5.70
CA LYS A 57 -11.29 -1.38 -5.76
C LYS A 57 -10.67 -1.49 -7.14
N GLU A 58 -10.86 -2.60 -7.84
CA GLU A 58 -10.39 -2.78 -9.21
C GLU A 58 -11.12 -1.84 -10.17
N ALA A 59 -12.44 -1.71 -10.05
CA ALA A 59 -13.24 -0.77 -10.82
C ALA A 59 -12.80 0.68 -10.57
N GLU A 60 -12.53 1.07 -9.32
CA GLU A 60 -12.00 2.39 -8.99
C GLU A 60 -10.60 2.61 -9.59
N ARG A 61 -9.74 1.58 -9.54
CA ARG A 61 -8.41 1.61 -10.17
C ARG A 61 -8.53 1.77 -11.68
N LEU A 62 -9.48 1.12 -12.35
CA LEU A 62 -9.71 1.28 -13.79
C LEU A 62 -10.24 2.68 -14.12
N LYS A 63 -11.17 3.23 -13.33
CA LYS A 63 -11.66 4.61 -13.49
C LYS A 63 -10.53 5.64 -13.35
N THR A 64 -9.70 5.48 -12.32
CA THR A 64 -8.55 6.37 -12.13
C THR A 64 -7.55 6.25 -13.27
N LEU A 65 -7.26 5.05 -13.76
CA LEU A 65 -6.42 4.83 -14.93
C LEU A 65 -7.00 5.52 -16.18
N ALA A 66 -8.28 5.31 -16.48
CA ALA A 66 -8.94 5.91 -17.64
C ALA A 66 -8.92 7.46 -17.59
N SER A 67 -9.17 8.05 -16.41
CA SER A 67 -9.08 9.51 -16.22
C SER A 67 -7.66 10.07 -16.36
N THR A 68 -6.65 9.19 -16.33
CA THR A 68 -5.24 9.55 -16.32
C THR A 68 -4.59 9.37 -17.69
N THR A 69 -5.20 8.58 -18.57
CA THR A 69 -4.71 8.35 -19.93
C THR A 69 -5.13 9.47 -20.88
N LEU A 70 -4.19 9.93 -21.71
CA LEU A 70 -4.37 10.99 -22.68
C LEU A 70 -3.75 10.52 -24.00
N VAL A 71 -4.43 10.71 -25.12
CA VAL A 71 -3.88 10.43 -26.45
C VAL A 71 -3.47 11.76 -27.08
N HIS A 72 -2.21 11.88 -27.49
CA HIS A 72 -1.67 13.07 -28.14
C HIS A 72 -0.71 12.64 -29.26
N GLU A 73 -0.93 13.17 -30.47
CA GLU A 73 -0.14 12.81 -31.66
C GLU A 73 -0.06 11.29 -31.91
N GLY A 74 -1.18 10.56 -31.71
CA GLY A 74 -1.22 9.11 -31.88
C GLY A 74 -0.48 8.30 -30.79
N ILE A 75 0.13 8.96 -29.81
CA ILE A 75 0.81 8.33 -28.69
C ILE A 75 -0.10 8.40 -27.45
N THR A 76 -0.27 7.25 -26.78
CA THR A 76 -1.01 7.20 -25.52
C THR A 76 -0.05 7.47 -24.36
N TYR A 77 -0.37 8.48 -23.56
CA TYR A 77 0.34 8.86 -22.35
C TYR A 77 -0.51 8.60 -21.12
N ARG A 78 0.14 8.29 -19.99
CA ARG A 78 -0.46 8.21 -18.67
C ARG A 78 0.08 9.33 -17.79
N PHE A 79 -0.80 10.20 -17.30
CA PHE A 79 -0.46 11.34 -16.47
C PHE A 79 -0.18 10.98 -15.00
N ASN A 80 1.08 10.93 -14.61
CA ASN A 80 1.43 10.76 -13.22
C ASN A 80 1.26 12.09 -12.45
N ARG A 81 0.11 12.25 -11.78
CA ARG A 81 -0.22 13.43 -10.94
C ARG A 81 0.86 13.75 -9.90
N LYS A 82 1.52 12.75 -9.31
CA LYS A 82 2.54 12.99 -8.27
C LYS A 82 3.84 13.55 -8.86
N ALA A 83 4.19 13.14 -10.07
CA ALA A 83 5.45 13.49 -10.71
C ALA A 83 5.31 14.60 -11.76
N ASN A 84 4.09 15.10 -12.01
CA ASN A 84 3.76 16.01 -13.12
C ASN A 84 4.39 15.56 -14.44
N LEU A 85 4.31 14.25 -14.69
CA LEU A 85 5.01 13.54 -15.75
C LEU A 85 3.99 12.75 -16.57
N LEU A 86 4.06 12.87 -17.87
CA LEU A 86 3.36 12.01 -18.81
C LEU A 86 4.27 10.83 -19.15
N LEU A 87 3.84 9.65 -18.72
CA LEU A 87 4.50 8.38 -19.01
C LEU A 87 3.98 7.85 -20.33
N ARG A 88 4.87 7.54 -21.27
CA ARG A 88 4.46 6.89 -22.52
C ARG A 88 3.95 5.48 -22.21
N VAL A 89 2.71 5.17 -22.62
CA VAL A 89 2.14 3.83 -22.53
C VAL A 89 2.33 3.16 -23.89
N THR A 90 3.35 2.33 -24.00
CA THR A 90 3.57 1.46 -25.15
C THR A 90 2.69 0.24 -24.98
N LEU A 91 1.51 0.22 -25.60
CA LEU A 91 0.59 -0.92 -25.52
C LEU A 91 1.08 -2.08 -26.40
N ASP A 92 1.61 -1.77 -27.59
CA ASP A 92 2.15 -2.72 -28.55
C ASP A 92 3.35 -2.08 -29.25
N ASN A 93 4.38 -2.87 -29.56
CA ASN A 93 5.65 -2.44 -30.18
C ASN A 93 5.52 -1.85 -31.61
N THR A 94 4.33 -1.42 -32.02
CA THR A 94 3.98 -1.07 -33.39
C THR A 94 3.81 0.42 -33.65
N LEU A 95 4.10 1.30 -32.67
CA LEU A 95 4.04 2.75 -32.88
C LEU A 95 5.42 3.41 -32.81
N THR A 96 6.07 3.36 -33.98
CA THR A 96 7.36 3.94 -34.41
C THR A 96 7.39 5.46 -34.42
N GLN A 97 6.47 6.14 -33.73
CA GLN A 97 6.49 7.61 -33.70
C GLN A 97 7.43 8.10 -32.59
N PRO A 98 8.43 8.93 -32.93
CA PRO A 98 9.33 9.49 -31.95
C PRO A 98 8.55 10.45 -31.05
N THR A 99 8.75 10.34 -29.73
CA THR A 99 8.14 11.30 -28.81
C THR A 99 8.68 12.70 -29.12
N PRO A 100 7.79 13.68 -29.34
CA PRO A 100 8.16 15.06 -29.66
C PRO A 100 9.00 15.69 -28.55
N GLN A 101 9.93 16.57 -28.91
CA GLN A 101 10.83 17.21 -27.94
C GLN A 101 10.11 18.20 -27.03
N ARG A 102 9.07 18.87 -27.55
CA ARG A 102 8.20 19.80 -26.83
C ARG A 102 6.77 19.65 -27.36
N THR A 103 5.78 19.66 -26.48
CA THR A 103 4.36 19.61 -26.86
C THR A 103 3.49 20.45 -25.94
N PHE A 104 2.32 20.83 -26.44
CA PHE A 104 1.29 21.49 -25.66
C PHE A 104 0.08 20.57 -25.54
N ILE A 105 -0.27 20.21 -24.31
CA ILE A 105 -1.43 19.38 -24.01
C ILE A 105 -2.34 20.18 -23.09
N HIS A 106 -3.57 20.47 -23.54
CA HIS A 106 -4.54 21.30 -22.81
C HIS A 106 -3.96 22.66 -22.34
N GLY A 107 -3.19 23.35 -23.19
CA GLY A 107 -2.58 24.65 -22.88
C GLY A 107 -1.37 24.58 -21.95
N VAL A 108 -0.91 23.39 -21.59
CA VAL A 108 0.27 23.18 -20.75
C VAL A 108 1.43 22.66 -21.59
N GLU A 109 2.60 23.31 -21.46
CA GLU A 109 3.82 22.89 -22.14
C GLU A 109 4.51 21.72 -21.43
N PHE A 110 4.87 20.70 -22.21
CA PHE A 110 5.63 19.53 -21.80
C PHE A 110 6.91 19.42 -22.62
N LEU A 111 7.98 18.94 -21.98
CA LEU A 111 9.31 18.76 -22.55
C LEU A 111 9.73 17.30 -22.44
N LYS A 112 10.38 16.78 -23.48
CA LYS A 112 10.94 15.42 -23.49
C LYS A 112 12.10 15.30 -22.51
N SER A 113 12.07 14.22 -21.74
CA SER A 113 13.19 13.80 -20.90
C SER A 113 14.38 13.37 -21.76
N PRO A 114 15.62 13.83 -21.50
CA PRO A 114 16.79 13.34 -22.23
C PRO A 114 17.05 11.83 -22.05
N LYS A 115 16.72 11.29 -20.88
CA LYS A 115 17.00 9.89 -20.50
C LYS A 115 15.85 8.91 -20.78
N SER A 116 14.67 9.40 -21.15
CA SER A 116 13.48 8.55 -21.33
C SER A 116 12.52 9.19 -22.33
N ASP A 117 11.68 8.41 -23.00
CA ASP A 117 10.64 8.95 -23.89
C ASP A 117 9.41 9.51 -23.13
N ASN A 118 9.62 9.99 -21.90
CA ASN A 118 8.59 10.59 -21.07
C ASN A 118 8.59 12.12 -21.20
N LEU A 119 7.44 12.74 -20.98
CA LEU A 119 7.22 14.18 -21.11
C LEU A 119 7.01 14.82 -19.73
N PHE A 120 7.87 15.76 -19.33
CA PHE A 120 7.75 16.50 -18.07
C PHE A 120 7.09 17.85 -18.30
N ARG A 121 6.16 18.25 -17.42
CA ARG A 121 5.54 19.58 -17.47
C ARG A 121 6.62 20.66 -17.25
N LYS A 122 6.73 21.66 -18.14
CA LYS A 122 7.77 22.71 -18.12
C LYS A 122 7.80 23.54 -16.83
N THR A 123 6.69 23.64 -16.11
CA THR A 123 6.65 24.28 -14.77
C THR A 123 7.50 23.53 -13.73
N THR A 124 7.87 22.29 -14.02
CA THR A 124 8.70 21.44 -13.15
C THR A 124 10.17 21.62 -13.52
N ILE A 125 10.77 22.74 -13.11
CA ILE A 125 12.22 22.84 -13.05
C ILE A 125 12.65 21.91 -11.90
N LYS A 126 13.06 20.68 -12.22
CA LYS A 126 13.87 19.90 -11.29
C LYS A 126 15.20 20.63 -11.19
N LEU A 127 15.30 21.58 -10.27
CA LEU A 127 16.58 21.99 -9.74
C LEU A 127 17.24 20.69 -9.28
N ASN A 128 18.22 20.21 -10.06
CA ASN A 128 19.21 19.29 -9.54
C ASN A 128 19.98 20.07 -8.49
N LYS A 129 19.39 20.21 -7.30
CA LYS A 129 20.08 20.76 -6.15
C LYS A 129 21.04 19.66 -5.68
N THR A 130 22.14 19.50 -6.39
CA THR A 130 23.38 18.96 -5.84
C THR A 130 23.99 19.99 -4.89
N ASN A 131 23.19 20.51 -3.96
CA ASN A 131 23.69 21.11 -2.76
C ASN A 131 23.21 20.17 -1.66
N LYS A 132 23.98 19.10 -1.43
CA LYS A 132 24.21 18.72 -0.04
C LYS A 132 24.80 19.98 0.59
N THR A 133 23.95 20.87 1.08
CA THR A 133 24.30 21.60 2.28
C THR A 133 24.56 20.48 3.26
N THR A 134 25.83 20.09 3.41
CA THR A 134 26.32 19.71 4.71
C THR A 134 25.83 20.82 5.60
N GLU A 135 24.69 20.60 6.26
CA GLU A 135 24.41 21.29 7.50
C GLU A 135 25.64 20.97 8.33
N LYS A 136 26.58 21.93 8.30
CA LYS A 136 27.70 21.97 9.20
C LYS A 136 27.03 21.74 10.54
N SER A 137 27.40 20.66 11.21
CA SER A 137 27.00 20.32 12.57
C SER A 137 27.43 21.38 13.61
N ALA A 138 27.66 22.61 13.17
CA ALA A 138 28.15 23.76 13.91
C ALA A 138 27.13 24.33 14.91
N LEU A 139 25.87 23.85 14.90
CA LEU A 139 24.85 24.24 15.88
C LEU A 139 24.37 23.07 16.75
N LYS A 140 25.09 21.95 16.78
CA LYS A 140 24.83 20.91 17.80
C LYS A 140 25.82 21.11 18.94
N TYR A 141 25.34 21.68 20.05
CA TYR A 141 26.12 21.72 21.29
C TYR A 141 26.47 20.29 21.75
N CYS A 142 27.70 20.09 22.23
CA CYS A 142 28.14 18.80 22.75
C CYS A 142 27.30 18.44 23.98
N LYS A 143 26.37 17.48 23.85
CA LYS A 143 25.49 17.05 24.96
C LYS A 143 26.27 16.65 26.23
N TYR A 144 27.48 16.12 26.06
CA TYR A 144 28.39 15.81 27.17
C TYR A 144 28.88 17.07 27.89
N TYR A 145 29.27 18.12 27.16
CA TYR A 145 29.71 19.39 27.77
C TYR A 145 28.63 20.01 28.65
N THR A 146 27.39 20.04 28.18
CA THR A 146 26.26 20.59 28.96
C THR A 146 25.98 19.82 30.26
N ARG A 147 26.40 18.56 30.37
CA ARG A 147 26.13 17.72 31.55
C ARG A 147 27.33 17.57 32.49
N SER A 148 28.54 17.55 31.96
CA SER A 148 29.76 17.28 32.73
C SER A 148 30.83 18.37 32.64
N GLY A 149 30.57 19.47 31.93
CA GLY A 149 31.53 20.57 31.73
C GLY A 149 32.74 20.21 30.87
N LEU A 150 32.79 18.99 30.31
CA LEU A 150 33.94 18.45 29.57
C LEU A 150 33.45 17.79 28.28
N CYS A 151 34.08 18.08 27.14
CA CYS A 151 33.80 17.41 25.86
C CYS A 151 35.08 16.74 25.33
N HIS A 152 35.03 15.43 25.13
CA HIS A 152 36.18 14.65 24.66
C HIS A 152 36.59 14.95 23.19
N SER A 153 35.77 15.64 22.39
CA SER A 153 36.08 15.93 20.99
C SER A 153 36.99 17.14 20.77
N TRP A 154 37.40 17.86 21.83
CA TRP A 154 38.18 19.10 21.73
C TRP A 154 39.71 18.89 21.65
N ARG A 155 40.21 17.65 21.73
CA ARG A 155 41.67 17.35 21.61
C ARG A 155 42.19 17.22 20.16
N LYS A 156 41.43 17.61 19.15
CA LYS A 156 41.88 17.57 17.74
C LYS A 156 41.70 18.90 17.03
N ALA A 157 42.37 19.94 17.53
CA ALA A 157 42.76 21.11 16.75
C ALA A 157 43.72 21.95 17.60
N VAL A 158 45.02 21.83 17.34
CA VAL A 158 46.04 22.89 17.21
C VAL A 158 47.39 22.18 17.30
N THR A 159 47.82 21.58 16.19
CA THR A 159 49.24 21.33 15.90
C THR A 159 49.39 21.35 14.38
N THR A 160 49.38 22.54 13.81
CA THR A 160 49.96 22.78 12.48
C THR A 160 50.62 24.16 12.47
N ASN A 161 51.94 24.12 12.49
CA ASN A 161 52.90 25.02 11.83
C ASN A 161 52.87 26.52 12.13
N THR A 162 53.93 26.95 12.82
CA THR A 162 54.59 28.24 12.56
C THR A 162 56.08 27.98 12.38
N MET A 163 56.64 28.73 11.43
CA MET A 163 57.99 28.69 10.84
C MET A 163 59.15 28.59 11.82
#